data_AF-A0A0A1TIL8-F1
#
_entry.id   AF-A0A0A1TIL8-F1
#
_cell.length_a   1.000
_cell.length_b   1.000
_cell.length_c   1.000
_cell.angle_alpha   90.00
_cell.angle_beta   90.00
_cell.angle_gamma   90.00
#
_symmetry.space_group_name_H-M   'P 1'
#
loop_
_entity.id
_entity.type
_entity.pdbx_description
1 polymer ?
#
loop_
_entity_poly.entity_id
_entity_poly.type
_entity_poly.pdbx_seq_one_letter_code
_entity_poly.pdbx_strand_id
1 'polypeptide(L)'
;MSETIQLAGQEPIDFASMPWPELLRRFSEARFKVLQSQDGVNEDEEDEGQQDECPEKASDLLLPPLTAAEIAIAEAKLGPIPQDLKDMSLVARGFKGGWHFAGGGFPGLQDLFEGDFDAGTEYLEGLYDEDEGAGSDDNNEGDEGEDEDDKDETDTAEAGDKGENDAENDNEKPETVRAGVKRKLEYPSCWGYQGTVENDDVEHFICPPVTWAKFRKSQGKPKPKAGEYGIWCGSHWSIEPLDGLSLSMRGYIIRLLKETEEVLATRAARAGKTDEEGNDKGEGAGEEDEENEGDDDKKEIDDDDDAEKEVEE
;
A
#
# COMPACT_ATOMS: atom_id res chain seq x y z
N MET A 1 5.26 15.10 -2.17
CA MET A 1 5.74 15.40 -3.53
C MET A 1 4.75 14.75 -4.49
N SER A 2 4.30 15.44 -5.54
CA SER A 2 3.27 14.90 -6.45
C SER A 2 3.97 14.32 -7.67
N GLU A 3 4.30 13.03 -7.62
CA GLU A 3 4.85 12.31 -8.78
C GLU A 3 3.75 12.15 -9.81
N THR A 4 3.97 12.83 -10.94
CA THR A 4 3.09 12.80 -12.09
C THR A 4 3.57 11.67 -12.98
N ILE A 5 2.79 10.60 -13.10
CA ILE A 5 3.04 9.57 -14.11
C ILE A 5 2.69 10.20 -15.46
N GLN A 6 3.69 10.59 -16.23
CA GLN A 6 3.52 11.06 -17.61
C GLN A 6 3.78 9.89 -18.56
N LEU A 7 2.71 9.30 -19.10
CA LEU A 7 2.83 8.53 -20.35
C LEU A 7 3.19 9.53 -21.46
N ALA A 8 4.23 9.23 -22.24
CA ALA A 8 4.79 10.14 -23.23
C ALA A 8 3.70 10.73 -24.15
N GLY A 9 3.45 12.04 -24.04
CA GLY A 9 2.49 12.77 -24.86
C GLY A 9 1.11 13.03 -24.24
N GLN A 10 0.83 12.59 -23.00
CA GLN A 10 -0.39 12.95 -22.28
C GLN A 10 -0.14 14.04 -21.23
N GLU A 11 -1.08 14.98 -21.10
CA GLU A 11 -1.04 15.97 -20.02
C GLU A 11 -1.15 15.28 -18.65
N PRO A 12 -0.48 15.80 -17.61
CA PRO A 12 -0.64 15.36 -16.23
C PRO A 12 -2.11 15.21 -15.84
N ILE A 13 -2.54 14.01 -15.46
CA ILE A 13 -3.88 13.81 -14.94
C ILE A 13 -3.88 14.23 -13.47
N ASP A 14 -4.63 15.30 -13.15
CA ASP A 14 -4.85 15.70 -11.77
C ASP A 14 -5.96 14.86 -11.13
N PHE A 15 -5.57 13.70 -10.58
CA PHE A 15 -6.51 12.83 -9.87
C PHE A 15 -7.10 13.46 -8.60
N ALA A 16 -6.43 14.45 -8.00
CA ALA A 16 -6.87 15.05 -6.75
C ALA A 16 -8.14 15.90 -6.93
N SER A 17 -8.28 16.57 -8.08
CA SER A 17 -9.47 17.37 -8.41
C SER A 17 -10.57 16.58 -9.14
N MET A 18 -10.31 15.32 -9.50
CA MET A 18 -11.23 14.47 -10.26
C MET A 18 -12.52 14.16 -9.46
N PRO A 19 -13.72 14.31 -10.03
CA PRO A 19 -14.97 13.92 -9.36
C PRO A 19 -14.97 12.44 -8.95
N TRP A 20 -15.56 12.10 -7.80
CA TRP A 20 -15.62 10.72 -7.29
C TRP A 20 -16.13 9.68 -8.29
N PRO A 21 -17.21 9.92 -9.05
CA PRO A 21 -17.67 8.96 -10.07
C PRO A 21 -16.61 8.64 -11.13
N GLU A 22 -15.86 9.65 -11.58
CA GLU A 22 -14.82 9.46 -12.59
C GLU A 22 -13.57 8.79 -12.00
N LEU A 23 -13.18 9.16 -10.77
CA LEU A 23 -12.05 8.54 -10.08
C LEU A 23 -12.27 7.04 -9.85
N LEU A 24 -13.44 6.67 -9.31
CA LEU A 24 -13.78 5.28 -9.04
C LEU A 24 -13.97 4.48 -10.33
N ARG A 25 -14.55 5.09 -11.39
CA ARG A 25 -14.65 4.45 -12.71
C ARG A 25 -13.26 4.09 -13.23
N ARG A 26 -12.31 5.04 -13.25
CA ARG A 26 -10.93 4.79 -13.72
C ARG A 26 -10.21 3.74 -12.88
N PHE A 27 -10.33 3.82 -11.57
CA PHE A 27 -9.80 2.81 -10.64
C PHE A 27 -10.32 1.42 -11.01
N SER A 28 -11.64 1.26 -11.15
CA SER A 28 -12.26 -0.02 -11.49
C SER A 28 -11.85 -0.53 -12.88
N GLU A 29 -11.73 0.35 -13.87
CA GLU A 29 -11.32 -0.02 -15.24
C GLU A 29 -9.85 -0.44 -15.32
N ALA A 30 -8.97 0.28 -14.63
CA ALA A 30 -7.56 -0.07 -14.56
C ALA A 30 -7.40 -1.44 -13.89
N ARG A 31 -8.09 -1.67 -12.77
CA ARG A 31 -8.00 -2.95 -12.06
C ARG A 31 -8.54 -4.10 -12.88
N PHE A 32 -9.71 -3.91 -13.49
CA PHE A 32 -10.31 -4.92 -14.35
C PHE A 32 -9.36 -5.38 -15.47
N LYS A 33 -8.62 -4.47 -16.09
CA LYS A 33 -7.59 -4.83 -17.09
C LYS A 33 -6.43 -5.63 -16.51
N VAL A 34 -6.02 -5.33 -15.27
CA VAL A 34 -4.97 -6.11 -14.58
C VAL A 34 -5.47 -7.53 -14.32
N LEU A 35 -6.73 -7.71 -13.91
CA LEU A 35 -7.35 -9.01 -13.70
C LEU A 35 -7.42 -9.82 -15.00
N GLN A 36 -7.97 -9.24 -16.06
CA GLN A 36 -8.07 -9.89 -17.38
C GLN A 36 -6.73 -10.33 -17.98
N SER A 37 -5.61 -9.74 -17.53
CA SER A 37 -4.27 -10.13 -17.99
C SER A 37 -3.53 -11.06 -17.02
N GLN A 38 -4.10 -11.37 -15.85
CA GLN A 38 -3.60 -12.41 -14.95
C GLN A 38 -4.18 -13.79 -15.29
N ASP A 39 -5.38 -13.85 -15.86
CA ASP A 39 -6.06 -15.10 -16.24
C ASP A 39 -5.28 -15.98 -17.24
N GLY A 40 -4.21 -15.48 -17.86
CA GLY A 40 -3.35 -16.25 -18.76
C GLY A 40 -2.03 -16.74 -18.15
N VAL A 41 -1.77 -16.51 -16.85
CA VAL A 41 -0.47 -16.84 -16.22
C VAL A 41 -0.58 -18.00 -15.21
N ASN A 42 -1.78 -18.31 -14.71
CA ASN A 42 -1.99 -19.36 -13.70
C ASN A 42 -2.95 -20.45 -14.22
N GLU A 43 -2.77 -20.94 -15.45
CA GLU A 43 -3.53 -22.11 -15.94
C GLU A 43 -3.15 -23.41 -15.20
N ASP A 44 -2.02 -23.44 -14.49
CA ASP A 44 -1.46 -24.66 -13.87
C ASP A 44 -1.79 -24.83 -12.38
N GLU A 45 -2.42 -23.83 -11.73
CA GLU A 45 -2.88 -23.94 -10.34
C GLU A 45 -4.41 -24.10 -10.32
N GLU A 46 -4.86 -25.30 -10.68
CA GLU A 46 -6.24 -25.80 -10.48
C GLU A 46 -6.56 -25.94 -8.98
N ASP A 47 -6.43 -24.86 -8.20
CA ASP A 47 -6.94 -24.84 -6.84
C ASP A 47 -8.47 -24.68 -6.91
N GLU A 48 -9.17 -25.80 -7.08
CA GLU A 48 -10.61 -25.95 -7.32
C GLU A 48 -11.53 -25.36 -6.22
N GLY A 49 -10.97 -24.70 -5.20
CA GLY A 49 -11.67 -24.32 -3.99
C GLY A 49 -12.36 -22.96 -3.97
N GLN A 50 -11.89 -21.97 -4.73
CA GLN A 50 -12.36 -20.57 -4.58
C GLN A 50 -12.50 -19.86 -5.92
N GLN A 51 -13.49 -20.29 -6.72
CA GLN A 51 -14.06 -19.47 -7.78
C GLN A 51 -14.90 -18.33 -7.19
N ASP A 52 -14.30 -17.47 -6.37
CA ASP A 52 -14.95 -16.21 -6.08
C ASP A 52 -15.10 -15.43 -7.38
N GLU A 53 -16.32 -14.96 -7.62
CA GLU A 53 -16.80 -14.41 -8.87
C GLU A 53 -15.80 -13.42 -9.47
N CYS A 54 -14.98 -13.90 -10.42
CA CYS A 54 -14.14 -13.01 -11.21
C CYS A 54 -15.08 -11.99 -11.86
N PRO A 55 -14.87 -10.68 -11.64
CA PRO A 55 -15.80 -9.67 -12.12
C PRO A 55 -16.00 -9.82 -13.62
N GLU A 56 -17.23 -9.73 -14.12
CA GLU A 56 -17.49 -9.82 -15.57
C GLU A 56 -17.15 -8.50 -16.29
N LYS A 57 -17.21 -7.39 -15.54
CA LYS A 57 -16.91 -6.03 -16.01
C LYS A 57 -16.35 -5.18 -14.88
N ALA A 58 -15.67 -4.09 -15.26
CA ALA A 58 -15.05 -3.16 -14.33
C ALA A 58 -16.00 -2.65 -13.22
N SER A 59 -17.26 -2.36 -13.55
CA SER A 59 -18.21 -1.87 -12.55
C SER A 59 -18.53 -2.86 -11.44
N ASP A 60 -18.30 -4.16 -11.64
CA ASP A 60 -18.61 -5.20 -10.65
C ASP A 60 -17.59 -5.19 -9.49
N LEU A 61 -16.45 -4.51 -9.67
CA LEU A 61 -15.50 -4.23 -8.61
C LEU A 61 -16.02 -3.19 -7.61
N LEU A 62 -16.97 -2.33 -8.00
CA LEU A 62 -17.50 -1.30 -7.11
C LEU A 62 -18.75 -1.82 -6.40
N LEU A 63 -18.80 -1.67 -5.08
CA LEU A 63 -19.98 -2.03 -4.31
C LEU A 63 -21.08 -0.96 -4.50
N PRO A 64 -22.38 -1.33 -4.41
CA PRO A 64 -23.48 -0.37 -4.58
C PRO A 64 -23.34 0.87 -3.68
N PRO A 65 -23.76 2.06 -4.12
CA PRO A 65 -23.69 3.29 -3.31
C PRO A 65 -24.54 3.19 -2.04
N LEU A 66 -24.09 3.86 -0.98
CA LEU A 66 -24.93 4.10 0.20
C LEU A 66 -25.89 5.25 -0.04
N THR A 67 -27.05 5.14 0.59
CA THR A 67 -28.00 6.23 0.77
C THR A 67 -27.55 7.17 1.90
N ALA A 68 -28.05 8.41 1.89
CA ALA A 68 -27.81 9.35 2.99
C ALA A 68 -28.30 8.82 4.36
N ALA A 69 -29.35 7.97 4.36
CA ALA A 69 -29.85 7.35 5.57
C ALA A 69 -28.88 6.30 6.13
N GLU A 70 -28.28 5.48 5.27
CA GLU A 70 -27.27 4.49 5.69
C GLU A 70 -26.00 5.17 6.20
N ILE A 71 -25.57 6.27 5.58
CA ILE A 71 -24.46 7.08 6.08
C ILE A 71 -24.78 7.65 7.47
N ALA A 72 -26.00 8.14 7.69
CA ALA A 72 -26.41 8.64 9.01
C ALA A 72 -26.41 7.53 10.08
N ILE A 73 -26.79 6.29 9.71
CA ILE A 73 -26.67 5.12 10.60
C ILE A 73 -25.21 4.82 10.91
N ALA A 74 -24.32 4.88 9.92
CA ALA A 74 -22.88 4.71 10.13
C ALA A 74 -22.30 5.81 11.03
N GLU A 75 -22.68 7.08 10.85
CA GLU A 75 -22.24 8.18 11.73
C GLU A 75 -22.74 8.02 13.18
N ALA A 76 -23.95 7.48 13.36
CA ALA A 76 -24.46 7.16 14.69
C ALA A 76 -23.69 6.03 15.38
N LYS A 77 -23.15 5.07 14.59
CA LYS A 77 -22.35 3.94 15.06
C LYS A 77 -20.90 4.31 15.34
N LEU A 78 -20.26 5.02 14.42
CA LEU A 78 -18.80 5.24 14.39
C LEU A 78 -18.39 6.64 14.87
N GLY A 79 -19.36 7.55 15.01
CA GLY A 79 -19.11 8.97 15.21
C GLY A 79 -18.95 9.74 13.89
N PRO A 80 -18.46 11.00 13.94
CA PRO A 80 -18.38 11.85 12.75
C PRO A 80 -17.47 11.26 11.66
N ILE A 81 -18.03 11.02 10.47
CA ILE A 81 -17.31 10.44 9.34
C ILE A 81 -16.69 11.55 8.48
N PRO A 82 -15.41 11.42 8.03
CA PRO A 82 -14.78 12.35 7.09
C PRO A 82 -15.63 12.59 5.84
N GLN A 83 -15.66 13.85 5.37
CA GLN A 83 -16.53 14.23 4.25
C GLN A 83 -16.16 13.52 2.94
N ASP A 84 -14.86 13.36 2.66
CA ASP A 84 -14.39 12.67 1.46
C ASP A 84 -14.79 11.18 1.46
N LEU A 85 -14.76 10.53 2.63
CA LEU A 85 -15.22 9.15 2.80
C LEU A 85 -16.74 9.03 2.60
N LYS A 86 -17.52 10.00 3.07
CA LYS A 86 -18.96 10.08 2.79
C LYS A 86 -19.26 10.29 1.31
N ASP A 87 -18.54 11.22 0.68
CA ASP A 87 -18.70 11.53 -0.75
C ASP A 87 -18.37 10.32 -1.62
N MET A 88 -17.33 9.56 -1.26
CA MET A 88 -16.99 8.28 -1.90
C MET A 88 -18.13 7.27 -1.72
N SER A 89 -18.61 7.11 -0.48
CA SER A 89 -19.66 6.15 -0.11
C SER A 89 -20.99 6.39 -0.82
N LEU A 90 -21.30 7.64 -1.20
CA LEU A 90 -22.47 8.00 -2.01
C LEU A 90 -22.37 7.55 -3.48
N VAL A 91 -21.16 7.25 -3.96
CA VAL A 91 -20.91 6.76 -5.32
C VAL A 91 -20.73 5.25 -5.33
N ALA A 92 -19.96 4.72 -4.38
CA ALA A 92 -19.80 3.30 -4.14
C ALA A 92 -19.54 3.12 -2.65
N ARG A 93 -20.27 2.23 -1.96
CA ARG A 93 -20.05 2.04 -0.51
C ARG A 93 -18.65 1.53 -0.19
N GLY A 94 -18.02 0.87 -1.16
CA GLY A 94 -16.69 0.32 -1.11
C GLY A 94 -16.34 -0.35 -2.45
N PHE A 95 -15.35 -1.23 -2.47
CA PHE A 95 -14.92 -1.94 -3.67
C PHE A 95 -14.31 -3.30 -3.31
N LYS A 96 -14.50 -4.28 -4.19
CA LYS A 96 -13.86 -5.58 -4.11
C LYS A 96 -12.37 -5.44 -4.47
N GLY A 97 -11.50 -6.05 -3.68
CA GLY A 97 -10.10 -6.26 -4.05
C GLY A 97 -9.85 -7.72 -4.39
N GLY A 98 -8.59 -8.13 -4.37
CA GLY A 98 -8.21 -9.55 -4.40
C GLY A 98 -6.91 -9.74 -3.65
N TRP A 99 -6.48 -10.99 -3.52
CA TRP A 99 -5.32 -11.43 -2.74
C TRP A 99 -4.12 -10.46 -2.79
N HIS A 100 -3.70 -10.04 -3.98
CA HIS A 100 -2.53 -9.16 -4.17
C HIS A 100 -2.87 -7.73 -4.59
N PHE A 101 -4.10 -7.25 -4.31
CA PHE A 101 -4.51 -5.95 -4.82
C PHE A 101 -5.43 -5.17 -3.87
N ALA A 102 -5.03 -3.92 -3.65
CA ALA A 102 -5.75 -2.95 -2.85
C ALA A 102 -6.07 -3.44 -1.43
N GLY A 103 -5.12 -4.17 -0.85
CA GLY A 103 -5.31 -4.84 0.44
C GLY A 103 -6.61 -5.66 0.47
N GLY A 104 -6.92 -6.37 -0.62
CA GLY A 104 -8.15 -7.13 -0.87
C GLY A 104 -9.49 -6.36 -0.72
N GLY A 105 -9.44 -5.03 -0.67
CA GLY A 105 -10.56 -4.15 -0.96
C GLY A 105 -11.27 -3.58 0.26
N PHE A 106 -12.05 -2.53 0.05
CA PHE A 106 -12.74 -1.81 1.11
C PHE A 106 -14.22 -2.21 1.18
N PRO A 107 -14.73 -2.76 2.29
CA PRO A 107 -16.11 -3.25 2.38
C PRO A 107 -17.15 -2.13 2.50
N GLY A 108 -16.73 -0.97 3.01
CA GLY A 108 -17.58 0.19 3.23
C GLY A 108 -17.87 0.51 4.68
N LEU A 109 -18.47 1.69 4.88
CA LEU A 109 -18.71 2.28 6.20
C LEU A 109 -19.58 1.40 7.13
N GLN A 110 -20.53 0.68 6.57
CA GLN A 110 -21.48 -0.14 7.32
C GLN A 110 -20.81 -1.32 8.04
N ASP A 111 -19.71 -1.82 7.48
CA ASP A 111 -18.99 -3.00 7.94
C ASP A 111 -17.81 -2.66 8.86
N LEU A 112 -17.49 -1.37 9.01
CA LEU A 112 -16.50 -0.92 9.99
C LEU A 112 -17.00 -1.10 11.41
N PHE A 113 -16.13 -1.48 12.34
CA PHE A 113 -16.40 -1.52 13.77
C PHE A 113 -15.44 -0.60 14.54
N GLU A 114 -15.90 -0.08 15.66
CA GLU A 114 -15.02 0.62 16.60
C GLU A 114 -14.18 -0.42 17.34
N GLY A 115 -12.86 -0.27 17.30
CA GLY A 115 -11.94 -1.22 17.92
C GLY A 115 -10.77 -0.51 18.59
N ASP A 116 -10.44 -0.98 19.79
CA ASP A 116 -9.17 -0.70 20.46
C ASP A 116 -8.13 -1.65 19.88
N PHE A 117 -7.53 -1.28 18.75
CA PHE A 117 -6.55 -2.13 18.11
C PHE A 117 -5.17 -1.98 18.76
N ASP A 118 -4.79 -2.97 19.57
CA ASP A 118 -3.42 -3.15 20.06
C ASP A 118 -2.42 -3.33 18.88
N ALA A 119 -2.90 -3.79 17.71
CA ALA A 119 -2.09 -4.01 16.51
C ALA A 119 -1.46 -2.72 15.96
N GLY A 120 -2.13 -1.57 16.05
CA GLY A 120 -1.58 -0.32 15.53
C GLY A 120 -0.27 0.10 16.23
N THR A 121 -0.06 -0.32 17.48
CA THR A 121 1.13 0.09 18.25
C THR A 121 2.43 -0.48 17.69
N GLU A 122 2.48 -1.80 17.45
CA GLU A 122 3.71 -2.44 16.96
C GLU A 122 3.98 -2.08 15.49
N TYR A 123 2.93 -1.97 14.66
CA TYR A 123 3.06 -1.57 13.25
C TYR A 123 3.45 -0.10 13.06
N LEU A 124 2.89 0.83 13.86
CA LEU A 124 3.20 2.26 13.73
C LEU A 124 4.56 2.64 14.34
N GLU A 125 5.04 1.89 15.33
CA GLU A 125 6.40 2.06 15.87
C GLU A 125 7.44 1.59 14.84
N GLY A 126 7.21 0.48 14.12
CA GLY A 126 8.13 -0.02 13.09
C GLY A 126 8.22 0.82 11.82
N LEU A 127 7.13 1.48 11.40
CA LEU A 127 7.05 2.26 10.16
C LEU A 127 7.92 3.53 10.09
N TYR A 128 8.50 3.97 11.21
CA TYR A 128 9.19 5.26 11.29
C TYR A 128 10.59 5.22 11.91
N ASP A 129 11.12 4.02 12.20
CA ASP A 129 12.49 3.85 12.71
C ASP A 129 13.57 3.79 11.61
N GLU A 130 13.22 3.97 10.33
CA GLU A 130 14.16 3.83 9.20
C GLU A 130 15.10 5.03 8.92
N ASP A 131 15.03 6.13 9.69
CA ASP A 131 15.86 7.34 9.41
C ASP A 131 17.05 7.56 10.37
N GLU A 132 17.54 6.51 11.04
CA GLU A 132 18.80 6.60 11.79
C GLU A 132 19.79 5.49 11.39
N GLY A 133 20.50 5.71 10.29
CA GLY A 133 21.85 5.18 10.13
C GLY A 133 22.05 4.12 9.04
N ALA A 134 21.71 4.46 7.79
CA ALA A 134 22.58 4.03 6.70
C ALA A 134 23.93 4.76 6.89
N GLY A 135 24.80 4.15 7.71
CA GLY A 135 26.19 4.55 7.81
C GLY A 135 26.75 4.60 6.40
N SER A 136 27.22 5.78 6.00
CA SER A 136 28.10 5.94 4.87
C SER A 136 29.32 5.07 5.14
N ASP A 137 29.38 3.90 4.51
CA ASP A 137 30.64 3.21 4.29
C ASP A 137 31.47 4.11 3.37
N ASP A 138 32.18 5.05 3.99
CA ASP A 138 33.28 5.80 3.42
C ASP A 138 34.42 4.81 3.09
N ASN A 139 34.24 4.04 2.02
CA ASN A 139 35.34 3.47 1.26
C ASN A 139 35.93 4.59 0.39
N ASN A 140 36.61 5.54 1.04
CA ASN A 140 37.53 6.43 0.36
C ASN A 140 38.91 5.74 0.36
N GLU A 141 39.10 4.86 -0.62
CA GLU A 141 40.42 4.34 -0.96
C GLU A 141 41.31 5.52 -1.37
N GLY A 142 42.51 5.57 -0.80
CA GLY A 142 43.44 6.68 -0.94
C GLY A 142 43.85 6.96 -2.39
N ASP A 143 43.94 8.24 -2.70
CA ASP A 143 44.76 8.74 -3.80
C ASP A 143 45.80 9.69 -3.20
N GLU A 144 47.03 9.19 -3.11
CA GLU A 144 48.21 9.96 -2.76
C GLU A 144 48.63 10.79 -4.00
N GLY A 145 48.31 12.08 -3.97
CA GLY A 145 48.75 13.04 -4.96
C GLY A 145 49.30 14.29 -4.29
N GLU A 146 50.61 14.28 -4.05
CA GLU A 146 51.42 15.46 -3.75
C GLU A 146 51.17 16.53 -4.84
N ASP A 147 50.99 17.79 -4.44
CA ASP A 147 51.65 18.92 -5.13
C ASP A 147 51.62 20.17 -4.26
N GLU A 148 52.80 20.77 -4.19
CA GLU A 148 53.18 21.97 -3.44
C GLU A 148 52.69 23.26 -4.12
N ASP A 149 52.80 24.36 -3.39
CA ASP A 149 52.76 25.76 -3.84
C ASP A 149 51.39 26.32 -4.27
N ASP A 150 50.86 27.32 -3.55
CA ASP A 150 51.37 28.69 -3.65
C ASP A 150 50.63 29.64 -2.70
N LYS A 151 51.34 30.70 -2.35
CA LYS A 151 50.92 31.79 -1.45
C LYS A 151 49.90 32.69 -2.13
N ASP A 152 48.97 33.26 -1.37
CA ASP A 152 48.90 34.73 -1.34
C ASP A 152 48.24 35.28 -0.07
N GLU A 153 48.88 36.32 0.44
CA GLU A 153 48.45 37.14 1.55
C GLU A 153 47.33 38.08 1.07
N THR A 154 46.31 38.33 1.87
CA THR A 154 45.81 39.71 2.02
C THR A 154 45.16 39.89 3.38
N ASP A 155 45.78 40.78 4.16
CA ASP A 155 45.19 41.46 5.30
C ASP A 155 43.97 42.26 4.88
N THR A 156 42.91 42.23 5.69
CA THR A 156 42.12 43.45 5.95
C THR A 156 41.44 43.35 7.30
N ALA A 157 41.98 44.10 8.24
CA ALA A 157 41.31 44.47 9.47
C ALA A 157 40.24 45.53 9.17
N GLU A 158 39.04 45.39 9.73
CA GLU A 158 38.28 46.55 10.21
C GLU A 158 37.40 46.17 11.40
N ALA A 159 37.29 47.14 12.30
CA ALA A 159 36.77 47.05 13.64
C ALA A 159 35.29 47.43 13.73
N GLY A 160 34.64 46.97 14.81
CA GLY A 160 33.29 47.38 15.24
C GLY A 160 32.45 46.14 15.53
N ASP A 161 31.65 46.02 16.57
CA ASP A 161 31.17 46.96 17.57
C ASP A 161 30.65 46.11 18.74
N LYS A 162 30.76 46.62 19.97
CA LYS A 162 30.33 45.93 21.19
C LYS A 162 28.82 46.12 21.38
N GLY A 163 28.06 45.06 21.17
CA GLY A 163 26.67 44.96 21.60
C GLY A 163 26.50 43.86 22.64
N GLU A 164 26.52 44.23 23.91
CA GLU A 164 26.06 43.40 25.03
C GLU A 164 24.56 43.16 24.87
N ASN A 165 24.15 41.90 24.72
CA ASN A 165 22.78 41.45 24.96
C ASN A 165 22.86 40.21 25.84
N ASP A 166 22.66 40.44 27.13
CA ASP A 166 22.28 39.42 28.10
C ASP A 166 20.88 38.91 27.71
N ALA A 167 20.83 37.73 27.12
CA ALA A 167 19.61 36.94 27.02
C ALA A 167 19.90 35.58 27.65
N GLU A 168 19.22 35.34 28.77
CA GLU A 168 19.16 34.09 29.51
C GLU A 168 18.87 32.94 28.53
N ASN A 169 19.89 32.15 28.25
CA ASN A 169 19.78 30.94 27.45
C ASN A 169 19.51 29.77 28.40
N ASP A 170 18.23 29.54 28.68
CA ASP A 170 17.72 28.29 29.26
C ASP A 170 17.89 27.17 28.22
N ASN A 171 19.13 26.78 27.99
CA ASN A 171 19.50 25.63 27.19
C ASN A 171 19.48 24.40 28.10
N GLU A 172 18.29 24.05 28.60
CA GLU A 172 18.04 22.72 29.13
C GLU A 172 18.15 21.74 27.95
N LYS A 173 19.33 21.14 27.86
CA LYS A 173 19.61 19.94 27.07
C LYS A 173 18.42 18.98 27.25
N PRO A 174 17.68 18.58 26.19
CA PRO A 174 16.69 17.55 26.34
C PRO A 174 17.43 16.26 26.75
N GLU A 175 17.18 15.81 27.98
CA GLU A 175 17.60 14.49 28.42
C GLU A 175 16.99 13.47 27.44
N THR A 176 17.86 12.86 26.64
CA THR A 176 17.55 11.67 25.85
C THR A 176 17.37 10.50 26.81
N VAL A 177 16.19 10.42 27.42
CA VAL A 177 15.74 9.26 28.18
C VAL A 177 15.31 8.19 27.17
N ARG A 178 16.27 7.47 26.59
CA ARG A 178 16.02 6.16 25.95
C ARG A 178 15.92 5.11 27.05
N ALA A 179 14.76 5.04 27.69
CA ALA A 179 14.36 3.91 28.52
C ALA A 179 13.04 3.37 27.97
N GLY A 180 13.06 2.13 27.50
CA GLY A 180 11.97 1.40 26.86
C GLY A 180 10.77 1.18 27.78
N VAL A 181 10.04 2.26 28.06
CA VAL A 181 8.68 2.18 28.58
C VAL A 181 7.80 1.87 27.39
N LYS A 182 7.38 0.61 27.25
CA LYS A 182 6.21 0.23 26.45
C LYS A 182 5.00 0.96 27.06
N ARG A 183 4.83 2.24 26.72
CA ARG A 183 3.62 2.97 27.06
C ARG A 183 2.54 2.30 26.24
N LYS A 184 1.66 1.55 26.91
CA LYS A 184 0.40 1.13 26.32
C LYS A 184 -0.28 2.43 25.87
N LEU A 185 -0.13 2.79 24.61
CA LEU A 185 -0.86 3.90 24.04
C LEU A 185 -2.30 3.43 24.04
N GLU A 186 -3.10 3.97 24.95
CA GLU A 186 -4.56 3.90 24.83
C GLU A 186 -4.90 4.70 23.56
N TYR A 187 -4.87 4.02 22.42
CA TYR A 187 -5.30 4.61 21.17
C TYR A 187 -6.79 4.84 21.25
N PRO A 188 -7.27 6.08 21.03
CA PRO A 188 -8.70 6.33 20.97
C PRO A 188 -9.31 5.56 19.79
N SER A 189 -10.46 4.92 19.99
CA SER A 189 -11.51 4.60 19.00
C SER A 189 -11.10 4.78 17.52
N CYS A 190 -10.31 3.84 16.99
CA CYS A 190 -10.10 3.67 15.56
C CYS A 190 -11.25 2.84 14.99
N TRP A 191 -11.47 2.93 13.68
CA TRP A 191 -12.39 2.05 12.98
C TRP A 191 -11.60 0.98 12.28
N GLY A 192 -11.97 -0.27 12.51
CA GLY A 192 -11.38 -1.41 11.84
C GLY A 192 -12.38 -2.14 10.98
N TYR A 193 -11.84 -2.89 10.03
CA TYR A 193 -12.50 -4.01 9.39
C TYR A 193 -11.49 -5.13 9.29
N GLN A 194 -11.91 -6.32 9.71
CA GLN A 194 -11.13 -7.52 9.56
C GLN A 194 -11.59 -8.18 8.26
N GLY A 195 -10.66 -8.33 7.32
CA GLY A 195 -10.90 -9.03 6.07
C GLY A 195 -11.46 -10.42 6.30
N THR A 196 -12.27 -10.90 5.37
CA THR A 196 -12.61 -12.32 5.28
C THR A 196 -11.42 -13.09 4.71
N VAL A 197 -11.49 -14.43 4.70
CA VAL A 197 -10.55 -15.28 3.97
C VAL A 197 -10.44 -14.85 2.50
N GLU A 198 -11.55 -14.41 1.90
CA GLU A 198 -11.62 -13.89 0.52
C GLU A 198 -10.80 -12.58 0.32
N ASN A 199 -10.53 -11.88 1.43
CA ASN A 199 -9.72 -10.66 1.49
C ASN A 199 -8.32 -10.96 2.07
N ASP A 200 -7.89 -12.23 2.08
CA ASP A 200 -6.60 -12.68 2.64
C ASP A 200 -6.32 -12.13 4.06
N ASP A 201 -7.39 -12.06 4.86
CA ASP A 201 -7.40 -11.46 6.19
C ASP A 201 -6.81 -10.04 6.25
N VAL A 202 -6.87 -9.27 5.15
CA VAL A 202 -6.37 -7.91 5.14
C VAL A 202 -7.27 -7.05 6.03
N GLU A 203 -6.63 -6.43 7.01
CA GLU A 203 -7.27 -5.55 7.95
C GLU A 203 -7.20 -4.11 7.43
N HIS A 204 -8.33 -3.44 7.42
CA HIS A 204 -8.42 -2.02 7.10
C HIS A 204 -8.62 -1.23 8.37
N PHE A 205 -7.87 -0.15 8.48
CA PHE A 205 -7.94 0.70 9.63
C PHE A 205 -8.07 2.15 9.24
N ILE A 206 -8.97 2.83 9.95
CA ILE A 206 -9.23 4.25 9.78
C ILE A 206 -9.10 4.91 11.14
N CYS A 207 -8.12 5.80 11.27
CA CYS A 207 -7.94 6.63 12.45
C CYS A 207 -8.69 7.95 12.23
N PRO A 208 -9.87 8.18 12.84
CA PRO A 208 -10.67 9.37 12.59
C PRO A 208 -9.94 10.66 12.99
N PRO A 209 -10.33 11.84 12.47
CA PRO A 209 -9.54 13.07 12.62
C PRO A 209 -9.13 13.45 14.05
N VAL A 210 -10.02 13.22 15.02
CA VAL A 210 -9.75 13.50 16.45
C VAL A 210 -8.68 12.56 16.99
N THR A 211 -8.78 11.27 16.69
CA THR A 211 -7.80 10.25 17.06
C THR A 211 -6.47 10.50 16.35
N TRP A 212 -6.51 10.80 15.05
CA TRP A 212 -5.33 11.06 14.23
C TRP A 212 -4.52 12.25 14.75
N ALA A 213 -5.19 13.32 15.17
CA ALA A 213 -4.52 14.48 15.77
C ALA A 213 -3.83 14.14 17.10
N LYS A 214 -4.42 13.27 17.92
CA LYS A 214 -3.79 12.81 19.17
C LYS A 214 -2.57 11.94 18.87
N PHE A 215 -2.69 11.01 17.93
CA PHE A 215 -1.59 10.15 17.49
C PHE A 215 -0.41 10.96 16.94
N ARG A 216 -0.64 11.88 16.00
CA ARG A 216 0.44 12.74 15.48
C ARG A 216 1.12 13.57 16.56
N LYS A 217 0.35 14.06 17.54
CA LYS A 217 0.88 14.79 18.69
C LYS A 217 1.75 13.90 19.58
N SER A 218 1.37 12.65 19.85
CA SER A 218 2.19 11.73 20.65
C SER A 218 3.51 11.38 19.97
N GLN A 219 3.54 11.41 18.63
CA GLN A 219 4.73 11.21 17.80
C GLN A 219 5.58 12.47 17.60
N GLY A 220 5.25 13.60 18.27
CA GLY A 220 5.94 14.88 18.07
C GLY A 220 5.82 15.46 16.66
N LYS A 221 4.90 14.94 15.83
CA LYS A 221 4.69 15.39 14.45
C LYS A 221 3.82 16.65 14.43
N PRO A 222 3.89 17.46 13.34
CA PRO A 222 3.04 18.63 13.18
C PRO A 222 1.54 18.29 13.29
N LYS A 223 0.74 19.26 13.74
CA LYS A 223 -0.72 19.11 13.80
C LYS A 223 -1.28 18.78 12.41
N PRO A 224 -2.19 17.80 12.28
CA PRO A 224 -2.81 17.47 11.00
C PRO A 224 -3.65 18.63 10.46
N LYS A 225 -3.87 18.65 9.14
CA LYS A 225 -4.80 19.59 8.50
C LYS A 225 -6.23 19.32 9.00
N ALA A 226 -7.10 20.32 8.91
CA ALA A 226 -8.50 20.15 9.28
C ALA A 226 -9.16 19.06 8.42
N GLY A 227 -9.77 18.06 9.06
CA GLY A 227 -10.40 16.93 8.39
C GLY A 227 -9.45 15.82 7.92
N GLU A 228 -8.13 15.97 8.10
CA GLU A 228 -7.16 14.91 7.80
C GLU A 228 -7.30 13.76 8.80
N TYR A 229 -7.19 12.53 8.30
CA TYR A 229 -7.33 11.29 9.06
C TYR A 229 -6.42 10.22 8.46
N GLY A 230 -6.07 9.20 9.24
CA GLY A 230 -5.17 8.14 8.78
C GLY A 230 -5.95 6.95 8.23
N ILE A 231 -5.50 6.38 7.13
CA ILE A 231 -5.93 5.08 6.59
C ILE A 231 -4.70 4.23 6.37
N TRP A 232 -4.75 2.98 6.86
CA TRP A 232 -3.76 1.96 6.54
C TRP A 232 -4.48 0.64 6.32
N CYS A 233 -3.90 -0.20 5.48
CA CYS A 233 -4.30 -1.58 5.34
C CYS A 233 -3.07 -2.47 5.38
N GLY A 234 -3.24 -3.63 6.00
CA GLY A 234 -2.18 -4.60 6.18
C GLY A 234 -2.79 -5.93 6.52
N SER A 235 -2.12 -7.00 6.13
CA SER A 235 -2.45 -8.34 6.56
C SER A 235 -1.69 -8.65 7.85
N HIS A 236 -2.26 -9.50 8.71
CA HIS A 236 -1.57 -9.93 9.94
C HIS A 236 -0.27 -10.70 9.65
N TRP A 237 -0.14 -11.27 8.45
CA TRP A 237 1.03 -12.03 8.01
C TRP A 237 2.12 -11.16 7.36
N SER A 238 1.83 -9.90 7.01
CA SER A 238 2.83 -8.96 6.49
C SER A 238 3.29 -8.02 7.58
N ILE A 239 4.55 -8.15 8.01
CA ILE A 239 5.17 -7.31 9.06
C ILE A 239 5.25 -5.84 8.61
N GLU A 240 5.35 -5.61 7.31
CA GLU A 240 5.26 -4.29 6.71
C GLU A 240 3.81 -4.02 6.32
N PRO A 241 3.27 -2.82 6.56
CA PRO A 241 1.97 -2.46 6.04
C PRO A 241 2.03 -2.60 4.51
N LEU A 242 1.21 -3.50 3.98
CA LEU A 242 1.10 -3.77 2.55
C LEU A 242 0.89 -2.49 1.73
N ASP A 243 0.27 -1.51 2.38
CA ASP A 243 -0.18 -0.27 1.79
C ASP A 243 0.18 0.89 2.72
N GLY A 244 1.10 1.75 2.26
CA GLY A 244 1.57 2.89 3.03
C GLY A 244 0.43 3.79 3.55
N LEU A 245 0.72 4.51 4.65
CA LEU A 245 -0.24 5.41 5.31
C LEU A 245 -0.81 6.44 4.31
N SER A 246 -2.13 6.41 4.15
CA SER A 246 -2.89 7.40 3.37
C SER A 246 -3.60 8.39 4.29
N LEU A 247 -3.57 9.68 3.94
CA LEU A 247 -4.14 10.76 4.78
C LEU A 247 -5.59 11.14 4.42
N SER A 248 -6.22 10.38 3.52
CA SER A 248 -7.60 10.52 3.04
C SER A 248 -7.99 9.31 2.20
N MET A 249 -9.29 9.02 2.07
CA MET A 249 -9.78 7.93 1.21
C MET A 249 -9.49 8.23 -0.25
N ARG A 250 -9.58 9.50 -0.63
CA ARG A 250 -9.19 9.94 -1.97
C ARG A 250 -7.72 9.66 -2.26
N GLY A 251 -6.84 10.01 -1.32
CA GLY A 251 -5.40 9.73 -1.45
C GLY A 251 -5.11 8.24 -1.58
N TYR A 252 -5.82 7.42 -0.80
CA TYR A 252 -5.73 5.96 -0.86
C TYR A 252 -6.12 5.41 -2.25
N ILE A 253 -7.30 5.78 -2.76
CA ILE A 253 -7.75 5.35 -4.11
C ILE A 253 -6.80 5.84 -5.21
N ILE A 254 -6.29 7.08 -5.12
CA ILE A 254 -5.35 7.63 -6.11
C ILE A 254 -4.06 6.82 -6.13
N ARG A 255 -3.54 6.44 -4.96
CA ARG A 255 -2.34 5.60 -4.86
C ARG A 255 -2.58 4.24 -5.53
N LEU A 256 -3.66 3.56 -5.16
CA LEU A 256 -4.02 2.26 -5.75
C LEU A 256 -4.17 2.35 -7.28
N LEU A 257 -4.82 3.40 -7.79
CA LEU A 257 -4.96 3.64 -9.22
C LEU A 257 -3.59 3.79 -9.91
N LYS A 258 -2.67 4.57 -9.32
CA LYS A 258 -1.33 4.75 -9.88
C LYS A 258 -0.54 3.44 -9.93
N GLU A 259 -0.55 2.67 -8.84
CA GLU A 259 0.10 1.35 -8.78
C GLU A 259 -0.47 0.41 -9.86
N THR A 260 -1.80 0.44 -10.05
CA THR A 260 -2.47 -0.34 -11.09
C THR A 260 -2.04 0.08 -12.50
N GLU A 261 -1.98 1.39 -12.77
CA GLU A 261 -1.57 1.93 -14.07
C GLU A 261 -0.11 1.62 -14.37
N GLU A 262 0.77 1.62 -13.35
CA GLU A 262 2.18 1.23 -13.50
C GLU A 262 2.35 -0.27 -13.85
N VAL A 263 1.57 -1.15 -13.21
CA VAL A 263 1.54 -2.58 -13.56
C VAL A 263 1.13 -2.76 -15.03
N LEU A 264 0.09 -2.06 -15.48
CA LEU A 264 -0.36 -2.11 -16.87
C LEU A 264 0.70 -1.58 -17.84
N ALA A 265 1.36 -0.47 -17.50
CA ALA A 265 2.43 0.10 -18.32
C ALA A 265 3.62 -0.87 -18.45
N THR A 266 4.02 -1.51 -17.35
CA THR A 266 5.09 -2.52 -17.32
C THR A 266 4.73 -3.72 -18.21
N ARG A 267 3.49 -4.21 -18.14
CA ARG A 267 3.01 -5.31 -19.00
C ARG A 267 3.01 -4.93 -20.48
N ALA A 268 2.52 -3.73 -20.81
CA ALA A 268 2.53 -3.24 -22.19
C ALA A 268 3.97 -3.11 -22.75
N ALA A 269 4.92 -2.63 -21.93
CA ALA A 269 6.32 -2.53 -22.32
C ALA A 269 6.99 -3.89 -22.54
N ARG A 270 6.59 -4.94 -21.80
CA ARG A 270 7.08 -6.31 -21.99
C ARG A 270 6.52 -6.93 -23.28
N ALA A 271 5.24 -6.74 -23.57
CA ALA A 271 4.61 -7.25 -24.78
C ALA A 271 5.22 -6.64 -26.07
N GLY A 272 5.63 -5.37 -26.04
CA GLY A 272 6.28 -4.73 -27.19
C GLY A 272 7.69 -5.23 -27.51
N LYS A 273 8.37 -5.93 -26.58
CA LYS A 273 9.74 -6.44 -26.78
C LYS A 273 9.79 -7.83 -27.42
N THR A 274 8.68 -8.56 -27.40
CA THR A 274 8.65 -9.98 -27.82
C THR A 274 8.74 -10.16 -29.34
N ASP A 275 8.54 -9.08 -30.11
CA ASP A 275 8.48 -9.12 -31.58
C ASP A 275 9.81 -8.82 -32.29
N GLU A 276 10.86 -8.34 -31.59
CA GLU A 276 12.10 -7.88 -32.24
C GLU A 276 13.29 -8.87 -32.16
N GLU A 277 13.27 -9.88 -31.27
CA GLU A 277 14.40 -10.82 -31.11
C GLU A 277 14.16 -12.25 -31.67
N GLY A 278 13.02 -12.50 -32.32
CA GLY A 278 12.54 -13.87 -32.57
C GLY A 278 12.26 -14.27 -34.02
N ASN A 279 13.04 -13.81 -35.02
CA ASN A 279 12.99 -14.43 -36.35
C ASN A 279 14.31 -14.33 -37.14
N ASP A 280 15.42 -14.74 -36.52
CA ASP A 280 16.54 -15.28 -37.30
C ASP A 280 16.49 -16.81 -37.19
N LYS A 281 15.57 -17.41 -37.94
CA LYS A 281 15.63 -18.83 -38.31
C LYS A 281 16.86 -19.01 -39.20
N GLY A 282 18.01 -19.15 -38.56
CA GLY A 282 19.12 -19.89 -39.12
C GLY A 282 18.65 -21.31 -39.38
N GLU A 283 18.29 -21.59 -40.63
CA GLU A 283 18.11 -22.91 -41.19
C GLU A 283 19.38 -23.74 -40.94
N GLY A 284 19.35 -24.54 -39.88
CA GLY A 284 20.37 -25.53 -39.56
C GLY A 284 19.75 -26.91 -39.56
N ALA A 285 19.62 -27.48 -40.75
CA ALA A 285 19.24 -28.87 -40.96
C ALA A 285 20.16 -29.82 -40.16
N GLY A 286 19.54 -30.77 -39.45
CA GLY A 286 20.22 -31.82 -38.73
C GLY A 286 19.21 -32.86 -38.29
N GLU A 287 18.84 -33.73 -39.23
CA GLU A 287 18.46 -35.13 -38.98
C GLU A 287 19.44 -35.70 -37.91
N GLU A 288 19.03 -36.47 -36.91
CA GLU A 288 18.64 -37.88 -37.02
C GLU A 288 18.15 -38.33 -35.62
N ASP A 289 17.17 -39.24 -35.64
CA ASP A 289 16.99 -40.42 -34.80
C ASP A 289 17.43 -40.43 -33.32
N GLU A 290 16.52 -40.81 -32.42
CA GLU A 290 16.55 -42.15 -31.77
C GLU A 290 15.41 -42.29 -30.74
N GLU A 291 14.52 -43.26 -31.03
CA GLU A 291 13.88 -44.27 -30.16
C GLU A 291 13.55 -43.88 -28.70
N ASN A 292 12.27 -43.75 -28.30
CA ASN A 292 11.27 -44.80 -28.03
C ASN A 292 11.58 -45.74 -26.85
N GLU A 293 10.55 -45.92 -26.02
CA GLU A 293 10.29 -46.97 -25.00
C GLU A 293 10.78 -46.80 -23.55
N GLY A 294 9.83 -46.97 -22.63
CA GLY A 294 10.05 -47.20 -21.19
C GLY A 294 8.89 -46.63 -20.35
N ASP A 295 7.76 -47.34 -20.25
CA ASP A 295 7.41 -48.22 -19.11
C ASP A 295 6.94 -47.41 -17.88
N ASP A 296 5.63 -47.42 -17.61
CA ASP A 296 4.97 -48.34 -16.64
C ASP A 296 5.09 -47.82 -15.20
N ASP A 297 3.98 -47.29 -14.66
CA ASP A 297 3.49 -47.73 -13.35
C ASP A 297 2.10 -47.16 -13.07
N LYS A 298 1.09 -48.00 -13.30
CA LYS A 298 -0.24 -47.87 -12.72
C LYS A 298 -0.15 -48.16 -11.21
N LYS A 299 -0.47 -47.18 -10.37
CA LYS A 299 -0.88 -47.45 -8.99
C LYS A 299 -2.38 -47.21 -8.86
N GLU A 300 -3.11 -48.32 -8.84
CA GLU A 300 -4.43 -48.42 -8.24
C GLU A 300 -4.32 -47.96 -6.78
N ILE A 301 -5.09 -46.93 -6.40
CA ILE A 301 -5.37 -46.62 -5.00
C ILE A 301 -6.79 -47.09 -4.78
N ASP A 302 -6.90 -48.11 -3.93
CA ASP A 302 -8.14 -48.74 -3.53
C ASP A 302 -9.02 -47.76 -2.73
N ASP A 303 -10.30 -47.75 -3.12
CA ASP A 303 -11.43 -47.20 -2.37
C ASP A 303 -11.58 -47.99 -1.06
N ASP A 304 -11.23 -47.39 0.07
CA ASP A 304 -11.72 -47.85 1.38
C ASP A 304 -12.89 -46.96 1.82
N ASP A 305 -14.08 -47.48 1.50
CA ASP A 305 -15.33 -47.30 2.24
C ASP A 305 -15.09 -47.25 3.76
N ASP A 306 -15.53 -46.18 4.43
CA ASP A 306 -15.92 -46.33 5.84
C ASP A 306 -17.07 -45.40 6.25
N ALA A 307 -18.26 -45.99 6.13
CA ALA A 307 -19.26 -46.10 7.17
C ALA A 307 -19.85 -44.83 7.80
N GLU A 308 -21.08 -44.57 7.34
CA GLU A 308 -22.23 -44.06 8.10
C GLU A 308 -22.19 -44.38 9.60
N LYS A 309 -22.39 -43.34 10.43
CA LYS A 309 -23.11 -43.51 11.70
C LYS A 309 -24.16 -42.41 11.87
N GLU A 310 -25.40 -42.84 11.69
CA GLU A 310 -26.60 -42.24 12.23
C GLU A 310 -26.43 -41.94 13.73
N VAL A 311 -26.85 -40.75 14.14
CA VAL A 311 -27.21 -40.47 15.54
C VAL A 311 -28.64 -39.92 15.51
N GLU A 312 -29.59 -40.84 15.68
CA GLU A 312 -30.91 -40.52 16.21
C GLU A 312 -30.83 -40.48 17.75
N GLU A 313 -31.20 -39.33 18.32
CA GLU A 313 -32.06 -39.07 19.50
C GLU A 313 -31.68 -37.77 20.23
#